data_AF-A0A2N4TXQ9-F1
#
_entry.id   AF-A0A2N4TXQ9-F1
#
_cell.length_a   1.000
_cell.length_b   1.000
_cell.length_c   1.000
_cell.angle_alpha   90.00
_cell.angle_beta   90.00
_cell.angle_gamma   90.00
#
_symmetry.space_group_name_H-M   'P 1'
#
loop_
_entity.id
_entity.type
_entity.pdbx_description
1 polymer ?
#
loop_
_entity_poly.entity_id
_entity_poly.type
_entity_poly.pdbx_seq_one_letter_code
_entity_poly.pdbx_strand_id
1 'polypeptide(L)'
;MNFKEYQQQAILTESVPATINFGTVSLHAALSLAIANAKMMDLVKRAIFYGKPIDKEDMLKSLSAQVEILDFLGTHNNEGNLADTNDKALFPDLPPALAGAKLSNINVRLLHAAVGIFTEGGEALEVILKQMETGEFDAVNWGEEIGGDVSWYQAIGHHEAGTDEDVEREKNIAKLRKRYPDKFNHHDAVNRDLAGERAILEGKVLPGGGATPFAPVTSTEAVAA
;
A
#
# COMPACT_ATOMS: atom_id res chain seq x y z
N MET A 1 -14.89 10.49 17.03
CA MET A 1 -13.55 11.09 17.14
C MET A 1 -13.14 11.51 15.75
N ASN A 2 -12.68 12.74 15.55
CA ASN A 2 -12.13 13.15 14.25
C ASN A 2 -10.70 12.59 14.08
N PHE A 3 -10.15 12.59 12.86
CA PHE A 3 -8.86 11.97 12.59
C PHE A 3 -7.71 12.63 13.38
N LYS A 4 -7.76 13.94 13.64
CA LYS A 4 -6.73 14.66 14.41
C LYS A 4 -6.71 14.24 15.88
N GLU A 5 -7.89 14.14 16.50
CA GLU A 5 -8.05 13.59 17.85
C GLU A 5 -7.56 12.14 17.91
N TYR A 6 -7.92 11.35 16.89
CA TYR A 6 -7.50 9.95 16.80
C TYR A 6 -5.99 9.81 16.64
N GLN A 7 -5.37 10.60 15.76
CA GLN A 7 -3.92 10.61 15.56
C GLN A 7 -3.17 10.92 16.84
N GLN A 8 -3.64 11.87 17.66
CA GLN A 8 -3.06 12.18 18.95
C GLN A 8 -3.10 10.99 19.93
N GLN A 9 -4.12 10.14 19.86
CA GLN A 9 -4.19 8.94 20.68
C GLN A 9 -3.33 7.80 20.10
N ALA A 10 -3.35 7.61 18.78
CA ALA A 10 -2.60 6.55 18.10
C ALA A 10 -1.08 6.67 18.34
N ILE A 11 -0.53 7.89 18.28
CA ILE A 11 0.91 8.10 18.53
C ILE A 11 1.34 7.82 19.98
N LEU A 12 0.40 7.71 20.92
CA LEU A 12 0.72 7.33 22.31
C LEU A 12 0.87 5.81 22.46
N THR A 13 0.37 5.03 21.51
CA THR A 13 0.35 3.57 21.56
C THR A 13 1.35 2.93 20.61
N GLU A 14 2.12 3.72 19.86
CA GLU A 14 3.07 3.18 18.91
C GLU A 14 4.28 2.52 19.58
N SER A 15 4.76 1.46 18.94
CA SER A 15 6.08 0.90 19.22
C SER A 15 7.12 1.60 18.34
N VAL A 16 8.13 2.20 18.96
CA VAL A 16 9.27 2.83 18.26
C VAL A 16 10.56 2.13 18.70
N PRO A 17 10.98 1.07 18.00
CA PRO A 17 12.20 0.36 18.38
C PRO A 17 13.42 1.24 18.16
N ALA A 18 14.37 1.20 19.10
CA ALA A 18 15.63 1.94 19.00
C ALA A 18 16.54 1.43 17.87
N THR A 19 16.38 0.16 17.49
CA THR A 19 17.13 -0.52 16.44
C THR A 19 16.20 -1.37 15.59
N ILE A 20 16.52 -1.47 14.29
CA ILE A 20 15.87 -2.43 13.40
C ILE A 20 16.54 -3.78 13.62
N ASN A 21 15.80 -4.75 14.17
CA ASN A 21 16.29 -6.10 14.44
C ASN A 21 16.15 -6.99 13.20
N PHE A 22 16.77 -6.57 12.11
CA PHE A 22 16.76 -7.26 10.82
C PHE A 22 18.01 -6.92 10.01
N GLY A 23 18.44 -7.83 9.14
CA GLY A 23 19.56 -7.61 8.22
C GLY A 23 19.26 -6.56 7.15
N THR A 24 20.28 -5.87 6.64
CA THR A 24 20.06 -4.84 5.61
C THR A 24 19.64 -5.46 4.28
N VAL A 25 20.32 -6.54 3.89
CA VAL A 25 20.03 -7.28 2.65
C VAL A 25 18.71 -8.04 2.81
N SER A 26 18.51 -8.68 3.96
CA SER A 26 17.25 -9.36 4.27
C SER A 26 16.06 -8.39 4.27
N LEU A 27 16.17 -7.20 4.88
CA LEU A 27 15.06 -6.23 4.95
C LEU A 27 14.74 -5.73 3.54
N HIS A 28 15.77 -5.42 2.75
CA HIS A 28 15.60 -5.04 1.36
C HIS A 28 14.87 -6.13 0.56
N ALA A 29 15.24 -7.40 0.74
CA ALA A 29 14.57 -8.53 0.09
C ALA A 29 13.10 -8.65 0.53
N ALA A 30 12.80 -8.59 1.83
CA ALA A 30 11.43 -8.65 2.35
C ALA A 30 10.54 -7.52 1.81
N LEU A 31 11.02 -6.28 1.82
CA LEU A 31 10.30 -5.13 1.24
C LEU A 31 10.12 -5.28 -0.27
N SER A 32 11.13 -5.82 -0.98
CA SER A 32 11.04 -6.08 -2.42
C SER A 32 9.96 -7.13 -2.74
N LEU A 33 9.83 -8.16 -1.91
CA LEU A 33 8.77 -9.17 -2.03
C LEU A 33 7.39 -8.55 -1.83
N ALA A 34 7.19 -7.75 -0.78
CA ALA A 34 5.93 -7.05 -0.53
C ALA A 34 5.53 -6.16 -1.71
N ILE A 35 6.48 -5.40 -2.28
CA ILE A 35 6.26 -4.57 -3.46
C ILE A 35 5.89 -5.43 -4.69
N ALA A 36 6.55 -6.57 -4.89
CA ALA A 36 6.25 -7.47 -6.01
C ALA A 36 4.85 -8.07 -5.88
N ASN A 37 4.43 -8.45 -4.67
CA ASN A 37 3.07 -8.94 -4.39
C ASN A 37 2.02 -7.87 -4.70
N ALA A 38 2.24 -6.62 -4.24
CA ALA A 38 1.35 -5.51 -4.52
C ALA A 38 1.22 -5.21 -6.03
N LYS A 39 2.33 -5.29 -6.78
CA LYS A 39 2.32 -5.13 -8.25
C LYS A 39 1.55 -6.24 -8.95
N MET A 40 1.74 -7.49 -8.54
CA MET A 40 0.99 -8.63 -9.06
C MET A 40 -0.52 -8.44 -8.79
N MET A 41 -0.89 -8.06 -7.57
CA MET A 41 -2.28 -7.78 -7.21
C MET A 41 -2.86 -6.57 -7.95
N ASP A 42 -2.05 -5.58 -8.34
CA ASP A 42 -2.51 -4.49 -9.22
C ASP A 42 -2.89 -5.01 -10.61
N LEU A 43 -2.13 -5.95 -11.18
CA LEU A 43 -2.49 -6.58 -12.46
C LEU A 43 -3.83 -7.33 -12.35
N VAL A 44 -4.03 -8.08 -11.27
CA VAL A 44 -5.29 -8.79 -10.97
C VAL A 44 -6.44 -7.80 -10.82
N LYS A 45 -6.27 -6.76 -10.00
CA LYS A 45 -7.25 -5.69 -9.79
C LYS A 45 -7.66 -5.03 -11.10
N ARG A 46 -6.70 -4.68 -11.97
CA ARG A 46 -7.00 -4.04 -13.25
C ARG A 46 -7.78 -4.95 -14.19
N ALA A 47 -7.52 -6.26 -14.15
CA ALA A 47 -8.29 -7.23 -14.92
C ALA A 47 -9.73 -7.33 -14.41
N ILE A 48 -9.91 -7.50 -13.10
CA ILE A 48 -11.23 -7.68 -12.48
C ILE A 48 -12.09 -6.40 -12.59
N PHE A 49 -11.56 -5.25 -12.20
CA PHE A 49 -12.37 -4.03 -12.04
C PHE A 49 -12.38 -3.10 -13.26
N TYR A 50 -11.36 -3.18 -14.12
CA TYR A 50 -11.25 -2.26 -15.28
C TYR A 50 -11.34 -2.98 -16.63
N GLY A 51 -11.45 -4.31 -16.65
CA GLY A 51 -11.52 -5.10 -17.88
C GLY A 51 -10.22 -5.10 -18.69
N LYS A 52 -9.09 -4.73 -18.08
CA LYS A 52 -7.80 -4.70 -18.79
C LYS A 52 -7.24 -6.12 -18.93
N PRO A 53 -6.84 -6.57 -20.13
CA PRO A 53 -6.18 -7.86 -20.26
C PRO A 53 -4.89 -7.90 -19.44
N ILE A 54 -4.62 -9.05 -18.82
CA ILE A 54 -3.37 -9.31 -18.11
C ILE A 54 -2.26 -9.43 -19.15
N ASP A 55 -1.24 -8.59 -19.01
CA ASP A 55 0.00 -8.74 -19.76
C ASP A 55 0.77 -9.95 -19.22
N LYS A 56 0.91 -10.98 -20.06
CA LYS A 56 1.54 -12.25 -19.68
C LYS A 56 3.03 -12.07 -19.37
N GLU A 57 3.71 -11.16 -20.04
CA GLU A 57 5.13 -10.91 -19.85
C GLU A 57 5.36 -10.18 -18.52
N ASP A 58 4.55 -9.16 -18.22
CA ASP A 58 4.61 -8.46 -16.94
C ASP A 58 4.27 -9.38 -15.76
N MET A 59 3.25 -10.23 -15.91
CA MET A 59 2.89 -11.22 -14.90
C MET A 59 4.05 -12.21 -14.66
N LEU A 60 4.64 -12.75 -15.73
CA LEU A 60 5.76 -13.68 -15.62
C LEU A 60 6.97 -13.02 -14.95
N LYS A 61 7.36 -11.80 -15.36
CA LYS A 61 8.43 -11.04 -14.72
C LYS A 61 8.18 -10.82 -13.23
N SER A 62 6.94 -10.48 -12.86
CA SER A 62 6.56 -10.27 -11.47
C SER A 62 6.66 -11.55 -10.64
N LEU A 63 6.27 -12.70 -11.21
CA LEU A 63 6.33 -14.00 -10.52
C LEU A 63 7.77 -14.51 -10.39
N SER A 64 8.57 -14.43 -11.45
CA SER A 64 9.98 -14.86 -11.42
C SER A 64 10.78 -14.12 -10.37
N ALA A 65 10.61 -12.79 -10.27
CA ALA A 65 11.27 -11.99 -9.24
C ALA A 65 10.88 -12.42 -7.80
N GLN A 66 9.63 -12.83 -7.58
CA GLN A 66 9.19 -13.31 -6.27
C GLN A 66 9.83 -14.65 -5.91
N VAL A 67 9.94 -15.58 -6.86
CA VAL A 67 10.56 -16.91 -6.61
C VAL A 67 12.01 -16.76 -6.17
N GLU A 68 12.79 -15.91 -6.85
CA GLU A 68 14.19 -15.65 -6.49
C GLU A 68 14.32 -15.06 -5.07
N ILE A 69 13.44 -14.11 -4.72
CA ILE A 69 13.45 -13.48 -3.40
C ILE A 69 13.00 -14.46 -2.30
N LEU A 70 12.02 -15.31 -2.58
CA LEU A 70 11.53 -16.33 -1.65
C LEU A 70 12.61 -17.38 -1.35
N ASP A 71 13.31 -17.86 -2.37
CA ASP A 71 14.43 -18.80 -2.21
C ASP A 71 15.55 -18.21 -1.35
N PHE A 72 15.90 -16.94 -1.62
CA PHE A 72 16.85 -16.17 -0.83
C PHE A 72 16.44 -16.07 0.63
N LEU A 73 15.21 -15.60 0.91
CA LEU A 73 14.70 -15.41 2.27
C LEU A 73 14.59 -16.73 3.02
N GLY A 74 14.14 -17.80 2.34
CA GLY A 74 14.05 -19.15 2.91
C GLY A 74 15.41 -19.70 3.31
N THR A 75 16.42 -19.53 2.46
CA THR A 75 17.81 -19.93 2.74
C THR A 75 18.37 -19.16 3.94
N HIS A 76 18.21 -17.83 3.93
CA HIS A 76 18.69 -16.97 5.02
C HIS A 76 18.00 -17.23 6.35
N ASN A 77 16.71 -17.57 6.33
CA ASN A 77 16.00 -18.00 7.52
C ASN A 77 16.59 -19.29 8.10
N ASN A 78 16.82 -20.29 7.25
CA ASN A 78 17.37 -21.59 7.67
C ASN A 78 18.77 -21.47 8.26
N GLU A 79 19.56 -20.49 7.79
CA GLU A 79 20.90 -20.21 8.29
C GLU A 79 20.91 -19.30 9.54
N GLY A 80 19.76 -18.75 9.94
CA GLY A 80 19.65 -17.81 11.06
C GLY A 80 20.12 -16.38 10.75
N ASN A 81 20.25 -16.05 9.46
CA ASN A 81 20.87 -14.80 8.99
C ASN A 81 19.88 -13.63 8.83
N LEU A 82 18.55 -13.86 8.90
CA LEU A 82 17.56 -12.78 8.70
C LEU A 82 17.70 -11.61 9.69
N ALA A 83 18.06 -11.92 10.94
CA ALA A 83 18.25 -10.93 12.00
C ALA A 83 19.69 -10.39 12.08
N ASP A 84 20.61 -10.89 11.24
CA ASP A 84 22.00 -10.45 11.26
C ASP A 84 22.13 -9.06 10.62
N THR A 85 22.27 -8.03 11.45
CA THR A 85 22.49 -6.65 11.00
C THR A 85 23.78 -6.46 10.16
N ASN A 86 24.69 -7.45 10.15
CA ASN A 86 25.89 -7.49 9.31
C ASN A 86 25.76 -8.42 8.08
N ASP A 87 24.55 -8.85 7.73
CA ASP A 87 24.25 -9.77 6.62
C ASP A 87 24.91 -9.40 5.27
N LYS A 88 25.20 -8.12 5.04
CA LYS A 88 25.98 -7.66 3.89
C LYS A 88 27.31 -8.39 3.70
N ALA A 89 27.97 -8.79 4.78
CA ALA A 89 29.25 -9.50 4.72
C ALA A 89 29.12 -10.88 4.03
N LEU A 90 27.91 -11.45 4.01
CA LEU A 90 27.60 -12.70 3.32
C LEU A 90 27.55 -12.54 1.79
N PHE A 91 27.53 -11.30 1.29
CA PHE A 91 27.34 -10.97 -0.12
C PHE A 91 28.44 -10.03 -0.63
N PRO A 92 29.61 -10.56 -1.01
CA PRO A 92 30.72 -9.75 -1.49
C PRO A 92 30.39 -9.01 -2.81
N ASP A 93 29.51 -9.57 -3.64
CA ASP A 93 29.19 -9.07 -4.99
C ASP A 93 27.80 -8.40 -5.07
N LEU A 94 27.43 -7.62 -4.05
CA LEU A 94 26.14 -6.92 -4.05
C LEU A 94 26.04 -5.87 -5.18
N PRO A 95 24.83 -5.69 -5.77
CA PRO A 95 24.56 -4.57 -6.64
C PRO A 95 24.92 -3.23 -5.95
N PRO A 96 25.48 -2.24 -6.66
CA PRO A 96 25.95 -1.00 -6.05
C PRO A 96 24.91 -0.27 -5.18
N ALA A 97 23.64 -0.30 -5.59
CA ALA A 97 22.54 0.29 -4.83
C ALA A 97 22.37 -0.37 -3.44
N LEU A 98 22.47 -1.70 -3.37
CA LEU A 98 22.29 -2.45 -2.12
C LEU A 98 23.56 -2.45 -1.26
N ALA A 99 24.74 -2.47 -1.90
CA ALA A 99 26.02 -2.28 -1.22
C ALA A 99 26.05 -0.97 -0.41
N GLY A 100 25.49 0.11 -0.97
CA GLY A 100 25.40 1.43 -0.32
C GLY A 100 24.23 1.61 0.67
N ALA A 101 23.23 0.72 0.70
CA ALA A 101 22.04 0.86 1.54
C ALA A 101 22.39 0.83 3.04
N LYS A 102 21.69 1.55 3.90
CA LYS A 102 21.97 1.54 5.35
C LYS A 102 20.66 1.55 6.12
N LEU A 103 20.52 0.70 7.14
CA LEU A 103 19.36 0.74 8.04
C LEU A 103 19.19 2.10 8.71
N SER A 104 20.29 2.80 9.01
CA SER A 104 20.26 4.15 9.58
C SER A 104 19.65 5.22 8.67
N ASN A 105 19.45 4.93 7.38
CA ASN A 105 18.78 5.84 6.46
C ASN A 105 17.25 5.68 6.51
N ILE A 106 16.74 4.67 7.22
CA ILE A 106 15.31 4.37 7.30
C ILE A 106 14.72 5.17 8.46
N ASN A 107 13.63 5.90 8.17
CA ASN A 107 12.76 6.41 9.22
C ASN A 107 11.90 5.24 9.75
N VAL A 108 12.13 4.85 11.00
CA VAL A 108 11.51 3.66 11.61
C VAL A 108 9.99 3.79 11.72
N ARG A 109 9.46 4.98 12.01
CA ARG A 109 8.00 5.22 12.07
C ARG A 109 7.35 5.11 10.69
N LEU A 110 7.98 5.64 9.65
CA LEU A 110 7.48 5.49 8.28
C LEU A 110 7.58 4.04 7.80
N LEU A 111 8.63 3.31 8.19
CA LEU A 111 8.71 1.88 7.93
C LEU A 111 7.56 1.13 8.63
N HIS A 112 7.32 1.42 9.91
CA HIS A 112 6.25 0.80 10.70
C HIS A 112 4.88 1.05 10.08
N ALA A 113 4.59 2.31 9.70
CA ALA A 113 3.36 2.67 9.01
C ALA A 113 3.19 1.95 7.68
N ALA A 114 4.24 1.91 6.84
CA ALA A 114 4.15 1.28 5.52
C ALA A 114 3.98 -0.24 5.58
N VAL A 115 4.72 -0.91 6.47
CA VAL A 115 4.60 -2.36 6.69
C VAL A 115 3.25 -2.70 7.30
N GLY A 116 2.80 -1.94 8.31
CA GLY A 116 1.50 -2.13 8.95
C GLY A 116 0.33 -2.00 7.97
N ILE A 117 0.30 -0.94 7.15
CA ILE A 117 -0.74 -0.81 6.12
C ILE A 117 -0.73 -1.99 5.14
N PHE A 118 0.46 -2.53 4.83
CA PHE A 118 0.58 -3.71 3.97
C PHE A 118 0.03 -4.98 4.66
N THR A 119 0.30 -5.18 5.95
CA THR A 119 -0.19 -6.33 6.71
C THR A 119 -1.71 -6.27 6.90
N GLU A 120 -2.26 -5.12 7.29
CA GLU A 120 -3.72 -4.98 7.48
C GLU A 120 -4.49 -5.08 6.16
N GLY A 121 -3.87 -4.66 5.06
CA GLY A 121 -4.40 -4.93 3.72
C GLY A 121 -4.44 -6.43 3.39
N GLY A 122 -3.51 -7.22 3.93
CA GLY A 122 -3.51 -8.68 3.87
C GLY A 122 -4.64 -9.30 4.69
N GLU A 123 -4.83 -8.85 5.94
CA GLU A 123 -5.90 -9.35 6.82
C GLU A 123 -7.29 -9.05 6.25
N ALA A 124 -7.47 -7.87 5.62
CA ALA A 124 -8.68 -7.57 4.87
C ALA A 124 -8.90 -8.50 3.67
N LEU A 125 -7.83 -8.95 3.00
CA LEU A 125 -7.94 -9.97 1.94
C LEU A 125 -8.33 -11.34 2.50
N GLU A 126 -7.91 -11.69 3.72
CA GLU A 126 -8.33 -12.91 4.40
C GLU A 126 -9.84 -12.92 4.65
N VAL A 127 -10.42 -11.78 5.05
CA VAL A 127 -11.89 -11.64 5.19
C VAL A 127 -12.61 -11.93 3.87
N ILE A 128 -12.12 -11.35 2.76
CA ILE A 128 -12.72 -11.55 1.43
C ILE A 128 -12.53 -12.99 0.95
N LEU A 129 -11.37 -13.60 1.19
CA LEU A 129 -11.10 -14.99 0.81
C LEU A 129 -12.02 -15.94 1.59
N LYS A 130 -12.17 -15.74 2.89
CA LYS A 130 -13.10 -16.50 3.72
C LYS A 130 -14.54 -16.33 3.22
N GLN A 131 -14.96 -15.11 2.89
CA GLN A 131 -16.27 -14.87 2.29
C GLN A 131 -16.45 -15.63 0.96
N MET A 132 -15.41 -15.71 0.12
CA MET A 132 -15.46 -16.49 -1.12
C MET A 132 -15.67 -17.99 -0.86
N GLU A 133 -15.06 -18.52 0.20
CA GLU A 133 -15.10 -19.94 0.55
C GLU A 133 -16.41 -20.34 1.26
N THR A 134 -16.94 -19.47 2.12
CA THR A 134 -18.07 -19.78 3.00
C THR A 134 -19.37 -19.07 2.63
N GLY A 135 -19.30 -17.97 1.88
CA GLY A 135 -20.42 -17.07 1.60
C GLY A 135 -20.73 -16.05 2.71
N GLU A 136 -20.04 -16.12 3.86
CA GLU A 136 -20.31 -15.25 5.02
C GLU A 136 -19.32 -14.07 5.09
N PHE A 137 -19.85 -12.85 5.24
CA PHE A 137 -19.02 -11.65 5.41
C PHE A 137 -18.87 -11.29 6.89
N ASP A 138 -17.63 -11.27 7.36
CA ASP A 138 -17.30 -10.83 8.71
C ASP A 138 -17.10 -9.31 8.77
N ALA A 139 -18.21 -8.60 8.95
CA ALA A 139 -18.21 -7.15 9.03
C ALA A 139 -17.49 -6.59 10.27
N VAL A 140 -17.34 -7.40 11.33
CA VAL A 140 -16.63 -7.00 12.55
C VAL A 140 -15.14 -7.00 12.27
N ASN A 141 -14.61 -8.12 11.76
CA ASN A 141 -13.19 -8.20 11.40
C ASN A 141 -12.81 -7.17 10.34
N TRP A 142 -13.64 -7.00 9.29
CA TRP A 142 -13.44 -5.94 8.30
C TRP A 142 -13.35 -4.53 8.92
N GLY A 143 -14.20 -4.26 9.91
CA GLY A 143 -14.23 -2.99 10.61
C GLY A 143 -12.99 -2.73 11.48
N GLU A 144 -12.46 -3.78 12.11
CA GLU A 144 -11.19 -3.76 12.85
C GLU A 144 -10.03 -3.45 11.91
N GLU A 145 -9.85 -4.24 10.85
CA GLU A 145 -8.71 -4.09 9.93
C GLU A 145 -8.74 -2.77 9.14
N ILE A 146 -9.81 -2.54 8.37
CA ILE A 146 -9.87 -1.40 7.46
C ILE A 146 -10.25 -0.11 8.18
N GLY A 147 -11.13 -0.20 9.18
CA GLY A 147 -11.64 0.94 9.92
C GLY A 147 -10.72 1.37 11.07
N GLY A 148 -10.15 0.41 11.79
CA GLY A 148 -9.27 0.62 12.94
C GLY A 148 -7.80 0.63 12.57
N ASP A 149 -7.24 -0.53 12.21
CA ASP A 149 -5.79 -0.73 12.22
C ASP A 149 -5.09 -0.07 11.03
N VAL A 150 -5.68 -0.12 9.82
CA VAL A 150 -5.23 0.73 8.70
C VAL A 150 -5.23 2.21 9.07
N SER A 151 -6.29 2.69 9.74
CA SER A 151 -6.37 4.09 10.19
C SER A 151 -5.29 4.43 11.21
N TRP A 152 -4.93 3.47 12.07
CA TRP A 152 -3.88 3.62 13.08
C TRP A 152 -2.50 3.83 12.43
N TYR A 153 -2.13 3.00 11.46
CA TYR A 153 -0.87 3.18 10.73
C TYR A 153 -0.87 4.43 9.84
N GLN A 154 -2.02 4.81 9.26
CA GLN A 154 -2.17 6.09 8.56
C GLN A 154 -1.90 7.27 9.49
N ALA A 155 -2.39 7.22 10.73
CA ALA A 155 -2.16 8.27 11.71
C ALA A 155 -0.66 8.46 12.00
N ILE A 156 0.08 7.36 12.22
CA ILE A 156 1.55 7.39 12.40
C ILE A 156 2.24 7.95 11.16
N GLY A 157 1.88 7.45 9.97
CA GLY A 157 2.48 7.88 8.71
C GLY A 157 2.27 9.36 8.44
N HIS A 158 1.05 9.87 8.63
CA HIS A 158 0.74 11.29 8.46
C HIS A 158 1.50 12.17 9.45
N HIS A 159 1.52 11.77 10.73
CA HIS A 159 2.23 12.49 11.78
C HIS A 159 3.72 12.59 11.47
N GLU A 160 4.36 11.46 11.16
CA GLU A 160 5.80 11.43 10.90
C GLU A 160 6.18 12.11 9.57
N ALA A 161 5.34 12.01 8.54
CA ALA A 161 5.57 12.67 7.26
C ALA A 161 5.24 14.18 7.27
N GLY A 162 4.64 14.70 8.35
CA GLY A 162 4.17 16.09 8.42
C GLY A 162 3.06 16.40 7.42
N THR A 163 2.21 15.42 7.12
CA THR A 163 1.07 15.57 6.19
C THR A 163 -0.25 15.56 6.94
N ASP A 164 -1.27 16.21 6.38
CA ASP A 164 -2.59 16.33 6.97
C ASP A 164 -3.59 15.47 6.18
N GLU A 165 -4.27 14.56 6.87
CA GLU A 165 -5.16 13.57 6.24
C GLU A 165 -6.36 14.22 5.54
N ASP A 166 -6.95 15.27 6.12
CA ASP A 166 -8.06 16.01 5.51
C ASP A 166 -7.58 16.62 4.18
N VAL A 167 -6.41 17.26 4.19
CA VAL A 167 -5.80 17.87 2.99
C VAL A 167 -5.49 16.82 1.91
N GLU A 168 -4.92 15.68 2.29
CA GLU A 168 -4.59 14.62 1.32
C GLU A 168 -5.86 13.97 0.73
N ARG A 169 -6.94 13.85 1.51
CA ARG A 169 -8.24 13.39 1.01
C ARG A 169 -8.89 14.38 0.06
N GLU A 170 -8.83 15.68 0.37
CA GLU A 170 -9.33 16.72 -0.52
C GLU A 170 -8.61 16.69 -1.88
N LYS A 171 -7.27 16.63 -1.86
CA LYS A 171 -6.46 16.48 -3.09
C LYS A 171 -6.81 15.21 -3.85
N ASN A 172 -7.02 14.10 -3.15
CA ASN A 172 -7.40 12.83 -3.78
C ASN A 172 -8.76 12.93 -4.49
N ILE A 173 -9.77 13.53 -3.86
CA ILE A 173 -11.08 13.74 -4.49
C ILE A 173 -10.98 14.71 -5.68
N ALA A 174 -10.22 15.80 -5.57
CA ALA A 174 -10.01 16.74 -6.66
C ALA A 174 -9.37 16.07 -7.89
N LYS A 175 -8.33 15.24 -7.66
CA LYS A 175 -7.70 14.40 -8.68
C LYS A 175 -8.70 13.41 -9.30
N LEU A 176 -9.51 12.75 -8.48
CA LEU A 176 -10.50 11.78 -8.97
C LEU A 176 -11.62 12.45 -9.76
N ARG A 177 -12.03 13.69 -9.45
CA ARG A 177 -12.97 14.49 -10.27
C ARG A 177 -12.37 14.92 -11.60
N LYS A 178 -11.08 15.24 -11.61
CA LYS A 178 -10.36 15.51 -12.87
C LYS A 178 -10.36 14.27 -13.76
N ARG A 179 -10.22 13.08 -13.16
CA ARG A 179 -10.29 11.80 -13.88
C ARG A 179 -11.73 11.44 -14.28
N TYR A 180 -12.68 11.59 -13.37
CA TYR A 180 -14.08 11.21 -13.52
C TYR A 180 -14.95 12.46 -13.31
N PRO A 181 -15.26 13.24 -14.36
CA PRO A 181 -16.02 14.48 -14.22
C PRO A 181 -17.43 14.33 -13.62
N ASP A 182 -18.05 13.16 -13.81
CA ASP A 182 -19.38 12.83 -13.29
C ASP A 182 -19.31 11.63 -12.33
N LYS A 183 -19.07 10.43 -12.87
CA LYS A 183 -18.93 9.18 -12.11
C LYS A 183 -17.90 8.26 -12.75
N PHE A 184 -17.59 7.16 -12.06
CA PHE A 184 -16.69 6.14 -12.61
C PHE A 184 -17.15 5.69 -14.00
N ASN A 185 -16.20 5.58 -14.92
CA ASN A 185 -16.37 4.88 -16.19
C ASN A 185 -15.03 4.26 -16.63
N HIS A 186 -15.11 3.15 -17.36
CA HIS A 186 -13.93 2.39 -17.79
C HIS A 186 -13.01 3.19 -18.72
N HIS A 187 -13.57 4.04 -19.59
CA HIS A 187 -12.80 4.82 -20.55
C HIS A 187 -11.81 5.74 -19.84
N ASP A 188 -12.26 6.52 -18.85
CA ASP A 188 -11.43 7.49 -18.15
C ASP A 188 -10.49 6.83 -17.12
N ALA A 189 -10.86 5.65 -16.63
CA ALA A 189 -9.98 4.84 -15.78
C ALA A 189 -8.71 4.41 -16.55
N VAL A 190 -8.85 4.16 -17.86
CA VAL A 190 -7.76 3.77 -18.77
C VAL A 190 -7.04 5.00 -19.34
N ASN A 191 -7.77 6.04 -19.74
CA ASN A 191 -7.24 7.22 -20.45
C ASN A 191 -6.96 8.40 -19.51
N ARG A 192 -5.98 8.24 -18.61
CA ARG A 192 -5.71 9.19 -17.52
C ARG A 192 -4.80 10.35 -17.92
N ASP A 193 -5.16 11.56 -17.51
CA ASP A 193 -4.30 12.75 -17.55
C ASP A 193 -3.32 12.76 -16.34
N LEU A 194 -2.23 12.01 -16.46
CA LEU A 194 -1.26 11.85 -15.37
C LEU A 194 -0.60 13.18 -14.95
N ALA A 195 -0.34 14.07 -15.91
CA ALA A 195 0.28 15.37 -15.64
C ALA A 195 -0.69 16.31 -14.88
N GLY A 196 -1.95 16.37 -15.32
CA GLY A 196 -3.00 17.13 -14.64
C GLY A 196 -3.29 16.59 -13.24
N GLU A 197 -3.36 15.26 -13.08
CA GLU A 197 -3.51 14.61 -11.77
C GLU A 197 -2.36 14.99 -10.83
N ARG A 198 -1.11 14.97 -11.31
CA ARG A 198 0.07 15.32 -10.51
C ARG A 198 0.07 16.79 -10.10
N ALA A 199 -0.31 17.70 -10.98
CA ALA A 199 -0.37 19.13 -10.68
C ALA A 199 -1.35 19.46 -9.54
N ILE A 200 -2.47 18.75 -9.45
CA ILE A 200 -3.44 18.87 -8.34
C ILE A 200 -2.80 18.39 -7.03
N LEU A 201 -2.16 17.22 -7.03
CA LEU A 201 -1.51 16.66 -5.83
C LEU A 201 -0.39 17.56 -5.28
N GLU A 202 0.33 18.25 -6.17
CA GLU A 202 1.38 19.21 -5.82
C GLU A 202 0.85 20.59 -5.39
N GLY A 203 -0.48 20.80 -5.38
CA GLY A 203 -1.09 22.08 -5.02
C GLY A 203 -0.87 23.21 -6.04
N LYS A 204 -0.39 22.89 -7.25
CA LYS A 204 -0.17 23.86 -8.35
C LYS A 204 -1.47 24.33 -8.98
N VAL A 205 -2.55 23.61 -8.74
CA VAL A 205 -3.92 23.95 -9.12
C VAL A 205 -4.75 23.90 -7.85
N LEU A 206 -5.36 25.04 -7.47
CA LEU A 206 -6.25 25.07 -6.31
C LEU A 206 -7.46 24.15 -6.58
N PRO A 207 -7.84 23.28 -5.64
CA PRO A 207 -9.12 22.59 -5.74
C PRO A 207 -10.21 23.67 -5.80
N GLY A 208 -10.99 23.69 -6.89
CA GLY A 208 -12.18 24.52 -6.96
C GLY A 208 -13.00 24.28 -5.70
N GLY A 209 -13.23 25.35 -4.94
CA GLY A 209 -13.59 25.29 -3.52
C GLY A 209 -14.65 24.26 -3.17
N GLY A 210 -14.47 23.64 -1.99
CA GLY A 210 -15.44 22.75 -1.35
C GLY A 210 -15.99 21.69 -2.31
N ALA A 211 -15.22 20.64 -2.56
CA ALA A 211 -15.68 19.55 -3.41
C ALA A 211 -16.97 18.95 -2.83
N THR A 212 -18.11 19.24 -3.44
CA THR A 212 -19.38 18.56 -3.16
C THR A 212 -19.19 17.03 -3.27
N PRO A 213 -19.83 16.20 -2.45
CA PRO A 213 -19.74 14.74 -2.64
C PRO A 213 -20.17 14.36 -4.06
N PHE A 214 -19.57 13.30 -4.64
CA PHE A 214 -20.17 12.66 -5.81
C PHE A 214 -21.62 12.30 -5.47
N ALA A 215 -22.54 12.47 -6.42
CA ALA A 215 -23.93 12.09 -6.20
C ALA A 215 -23.96 10.59 -5.82
N PRO A 216 -24.76 10.20 -4.82
CA PRO A 216 -24.86 8.79 -4.43
C PRO A 216 -25.31 7.96 -5.63
N VAL A 217 -24.61 6.86 -5.89
CA VAL A 217 -25.01 5.90 -6.92
C VAL A 217 -26.27 5.20 -6.42
N THR A 218 -27.41 5.42 -7.08
CA THR A 218 -28.61 4.62 -6.84
C THR A 218 -28.35 3.21 -7.37
N SER A 219 -28.32 2.25 -6.46
CA SER A 219 -28.09 0.83 -6.75
C SER A 219 -29.27 0.22 -7.54
N THR A 220 -29.29 0.38 -8.86
CA THR A 220 -30.24 -0.35 -9.74
C THR A 220 -29.64 -0.83 -11.05
N GLU A 221 -28.32 -0.91 -11.18
CA GLU A 221 -27.70 -1.71 -12.24
C GLU A 221 -27.07 -2.94 -11.60
N ALA A 222 -27.94 -3.88 -11.23
CA ALA A 222 -27.55 -5.26 -11.04
C ALA A 222 -26.84 -5.71 -12.30
N VAL A 223 -25.58 -6.10 -12.13
CA VAL A 223 -24.72 -6.67 -13.17
C VAL A 223 -25.46 -7.85 -13.80
N ALA A 224 -25.99 -7.66 -15.00
CA ALA A 224 -26.40 -8.73 -15.88
C ALA A 224 -25.16 -9.14 -16.70
N ALA A 225 -24.49 -10.20 -16.27
CA ALA A 225 -23.74 -11.14 -17.09
C ALA A 225 -23.48 -12.41 -16.27
#